data_AF-A0A0D2ZZA7-F1
#
_entry.id   AF-A0A0D2ZZA7-F1
#
_cell.length_a   1.000
_cell.length_b   1.000
_cell.length_c   1.000
_cell.angle_alpha   90.00
_cell.angle_beta   90.00
_cell.angle_gamma   90.00
#
_symmetry.space_group_name_H-M   'P 1'
#
loop_
_entity.id
_entity.type
_entity.pdbx_description
1 polymer ?
#
loop_
_entity_poly.entity_id
_entity_poly.type
_entity_poly.pdbx_seq_one_letter_code
_entity_poly.pdbx_strand_id
1 'polypeptide(L)'
;MNRKLGKYWSPFVENVEMNKMIIVAGVLDPSKKMKFVVKCFEKLYGVGSVEVTLLTNETEDILRSLFDEYNEASGGQSVHSQSQSHGTSSQSQEQFVEEVSQQTVLGNGLAYES
;
A
#
# COMPACT_ATOMS: atom_id res chain seq x y z
N MET A 1 -4.78 19.31 -26.73
CA MET A 1 -4.08 18.69 -25.57
C MET A 1 -2.72 18.16 -26.02
N ASN A 2 -1.75 17.99 -25.11
CA ASN A 2 -0.40 17.55 -25.47
C ASN A 2 -0.39 16.13 -26.04
N ARG A 3 0.22 15.92 -27.22
CA ARG A 3 0.30 14.61 -27.91
C ARG A 3 0.94 13.52 -27.05
N LYS A 4 1.84 13.91 -26.13
CA LYS A 4 2.45 13.01 -25.13
C LYS A 4 1.47 12.52 -24.07
N LEU A 5 0.53 13.36 -23.60
CA LEU A 5 -0.45 12.96 -22.58
C LEU A 5 -1.36 11.85 -23.10
N GLY A 6 -1.91 12.00 -24.31
CA GLY A 6 -2.77 11.00 -24.93
C GLY A 6 -2.14 9.62 -25.12
N LYS A 7 -0.79 9.51 -25.13
CA LYS A 7 -0.08 8.22 -25.22
C LYS A 7 -0.01 7.44 -23.89
N TYR A 8 -0.25 8.09 -22.74
CA TYR A 8 -0.07 7.47 -21.41
C TYR A 8 -1.28 7.61 -20.48
N TRP A 9 -2.32 8.33 -20.90
CA TRP A 9 -3.46 8.75 -20.06
C TRP A 9 -4.84 8.47 -20.67
N SER A 10 -4.93 7.64 -21.71
CA SER A 10 -6.19 7.38 -22.40
C SER A 10 -6.66 5.95 -22.14
N PRO A 11 -7.48 5.69 -21.09
CA PRO A 11 -7.96 4.35 -20.73
C PRO A 11 -8.80 3.67 -21.81
N PHE A 12 -9.33 4.43 -22.76
CA PHE A 12 -10.32 3.96 -23.75
C PHE A 12 -9.76 3.95 -25.19
N VAL A 13 -8.44 4.02 -25.36
CA VAL A 13 -7.77 3.94 -26.67
C VAL A 13 -7.12 2.57 -26.80
N GLU A 14 -7.50 1.82 -27.84
CA GLU A 14 -6.84 0.54 -28.15
C GLU A 14 -5.32 0.73 -28.28
N ASN A 15 -4.56 -0.18 -27.67
CA ASN A 15 -3.09 -0.19 -27.64
C ASN A 15 -2.44 0.91 -26.76
N VAL A 16 -3.19 1.58 -25.88
CA VAL A 16 -2.63 2.47 -24.83
C VAL A 16 -3.09 1.99 -23.45
N GLU A 17 -2.20 1.34 -22.71
CA GLU A 17 -2.43 1.05 -21.30
C GLU A 17 -2.06 2.27 -20.44
N MET A 18 -3.03 2.80 -19.69
CA MET A 18 -2.79 3.90 -18.76
C MET A 18 -2.05 3.40 -17.52
N ASN A 19 -0.99 4.11 -17.10
CA ASN A 19 -0.29 3.77 -15.87
C ASN A 19 -1.12 4.17 -14.63
N LYS A 20 -1.89 3.21 -14.11
CA LYS A 20 -2.78 3.36 -12.95
C LYS A 20 -2.04 3.75 -11.66
N MET A 21 -0.74 3.45 -11.52
CA MET A 21 0.03 3.82 -10.33
C MET A 21 0.20 5.34 -10.17
N ILE A 22 0.13 6.12 -11.26
CA ILE A 22 0.15 7.59 -11.18
C ILE A 22 -1.13 8.12 -10.49
N ILE A 23 -2.26 7.44 -10.70
CA ILE A 23 -3.54 7.76 -10.05
C ILE A 23 -3.45 7.39 -8.57
N VAL A 24 -2.97 6.18 -8.25
CA VAL A 24 -2.76 5.70 -6.86
C VAL A 24 -1.84 6.65 -6.08
N ALA A 25 -0.73 7.10 -6.67
CA ALA A 25 0.16 8.10 -6.06
C ALA A 25 -0.57 9.43 -5.79
N GLY A 26 -1.52 9.82 -6.64
CA GLY A 26 -2.40 10.97 -6.42
C GLY A 26 -3.41 10.79 -5.27
N VAL A 27 -3.79 9.56 -4.94
CA VAL A 27 -4.61 9.26 -3.74
C VAL A 27 -3.76 9.24 -2.47
N LEU A 28 -2.56 8.66 -2.53
CA LEU A 28 -1.63 8.56 -1.40
C LEU A 28 -1.00 9.92 -1.03
N ASP A 29 -0.97 10.88 -1.95
CA ASP A 29 -0.67 12.29 -1.64
C ASP A 29 -1.64 12.82 -0.56
N PRO A 30 -1.16 13.16 0.65
CA PRO A 30 -2.01 13.56 1.77
C PRO A 30 -2.90 14.77 1.47
N SER A 31 -2.49 15.63 0.53
CA SER A 31 -3.17 16.86 0.14
C SER A 31 -4.31 16.65 -0.86
N LYS A 32 -4.34 15.50 -1.56
CA LYS A 32 -5.26 15.24 -2.68
C LYS A 32 -6.33 14.21 -2.33
N LYS A 33 -5.91 13.00 -1.90
CA LYS A 33 -6.82 11.88 -1.55
C LYS A 33 -7.75 11.48 -2.71
N MET A 34 -8.62 10.49 -2.46
CA MET A 34 -9.55 9.97 -3.49
C MET A 34 -10.48 11.06 -4.05
N LYS A 35 -10.96 11.99 -3.22
CA LYS A 35 -11.87 13.08 -3.65
C LYS A 35 -11.26 14.00 -4.71
N PHE A 36 -9.94 14.17 -4.75
CA PHE A 36 -9.28 14.92 -5.82
C PHE A 36 -9.23 14.11 -7.12
N VAL A 37 -8.92 12.81 -7.03
CA VAL A 37 -8.86 11.89 -8.17
C VAL A 37 -10.22 11.75 -8.85
N VAL A 38 -11.30 11.59 -8.08
CA VAL A 38 -12.68 11.59 -8.62
C VAL A 38 -12.97 12.87 -9.41
N LYS A 39 -12.62 14.06 -8.88
CA LYS A 39 -12.76 15.34 -9.60
C LYS A 39 -11.91 15.41 -10.86
N CYS A 40 -10.76 14.74 -10.92
CA CYS A 40 -9.98 14.62 -12.15
C CYS A 40 -10.71 13.76 -13.20
N PHE A 41 -11.33 12.65 -12.80
CA PHE A 41 -12.13 11.82 -13.71
C PHE A 41 -13.38 12.56 -14.19
N GLU A 42 -14.15 13.20 -13.30
CA GLU A 42 -15.31 14.03 -13.65
C GLU A 42 -14.97 15.12 -14.69
N LYS A 43 -13.78 15.72 -14.57
CA LYS A 43 -13.28 16.73 -15.52
C LYS A 43 -12.85 16.16 -16.88
N LEU A 44 -12.52 14.87 -16.94
CA LEU A 44 -12.07 14.20 -18.17
C LEU A 44 -13.24 13.55 -18.94
N TYR A 45 -14.19 12.93 -18.23
CA TYR A 45 -15.24 12.08 -18.82
C TYR A 45 -16.67 12.62 -18.59
N GLY A 46 -16.81 13.67 -17.76
CA GLY A 46 -18.11 14.25 -17.40
C GLY A 46 -18.58 13.78 -16.02
N VAL A 47 -19.30 14.66 -15.32
CA VAL A 47 -19.87 14.35 -13.99
C VAL A 47 -20.92 13.24 -14.13
N GLY A 48 -20.81 12.19 -13.31
CA GLY A 48 -21.74 11.07 -13.31
C GLY A 48 -21.64 10.11 -14.51
N SER A 49 -20.54 10.16 -15.28
CA SER A 49 -20.33 9.21 -16.37
C SER A 49 -20.02 7.79 -15.86
N VAL A 50 -20.22 6.78 -16.71
CA VAL A 50 -19.93 5.38 -16.39
C VAL A 50 -18.43 5.19 -16.17
N GLU A 51 -17.62 5.87 -16.98
CA GLU A 51 -16.16 5.90 -16.92
C GLU A 51 -15.65 6.45 -15.57
N VAL A 52 -16.27 7.49 -15.02
CA VAL A 52 -15.92 8.02 -13.69
C VAL A 52 -16.16 6.97 -12.61
N THR A 53 -17.31 6.29 -12.65
CA THR A 53 -17.64 5.24 -11.70
C THR A 53 -16.66 4.07 -11.80
N LEU A 54 -16.40 3.60 -13.02
CA LEU A 54 -15.50 2.47 -13.29
C LEU A 54 -14.07 2.76 -12.80
N LEU A 55 -13.50 3.91 -13.17
CA LEU A 55 -12.13 4.28 -12.80
C LEU A 55 -11.98 4.58 -11.29
N THR A 56 -13.04 5.06 -10.65
CA THR A 56 -13.05 5.26 -9.18
C THR A 56 -13.00 3.91 -8.45
N ASN A 57 -13.88 2.98 -8.83
CA ASN A 57 -13.90 1.63 -8.26
C ASN A 57 -12.56 0.90 -8.50
N GLU A 58 -12.05 0.93 -9.74
CA GLU A 58 -10.75 0.32 -10.07
C GLU A 58 -9.59 0.90 -9.23
N THR A 59 -9.62 2.21 -8.94
CA THR A 59 -8.62 2.84 -8.07
C THR A 59 -8.76 2.39 -6.61
N GLU A 60 -9.99 2.21 -6.11
CA GLU A 60 -10.24 1.65 -4.77
C GLU A 60 -9.80 0.19 -4.67
N ASP A 61 -10.08 -0.64 -5.68
CA ASP A 61 -9.71 -2.06 -5.70
C ASP A 61 -8.19 -2.24 -5.68
N ILE A 62 -7.44 -1.44 -6.45
CA ILE A 62 -5.97 -1.43 -6.41
C ILE A 62 -5.46 -1.02 -5.01
N LEU A 63 -6.05 -0.01 -4.39
CA LEU A 63 -5.66 0.42 -3.03
C LEU A 63 -5.95 -0.64 -1.97
N ARG A 64 -7.05 -1.40 -2.11
CA ARG A 64 -7.36 -2.55 -1.24
C ARG A 64 -6.35 -3.67 -1.44
N SER A 65 -6.10 -4.08 -2.67
CA SER A 65 -5.11 -5.11 -3.00
C SER A 65 -3.72 -4.78 -2.47
N LEU A 66 -3.26 -3.53 -2.59
CA LEU A 66 -1.97 -3.08 -2.04
C LEU A 66 -1.93 -3.09 -0.51
N PHE A 67 -3.05 -2.80 0.16
CA PHE A 67 -3.16 -2.87 1.61
C PHE A 67 -3.16 -4.31 2.12
N ASP A 68 -3.91 -5.20 1.46
CA ASP A 68 -4.00 -6.61 1.80
C ASP A 68 -2.64 -7.30 1.58
N GLU A 69 -1.98 -7.07 0.44
CA GLU A 69 -0.62 -7.56 0.15
C GLU A 69 0.42 -7.08 1.19
N TYR A 70 0.33 -5.81 1.62
CA TYR A 70 1.18 -5.28 2.69
C TYR A 70 0.94 -5.98 4.04
N ASN A 71 -0.31 -6.25 4.40
CA ASN A 71 -0.66 -6.94 5.64
C ASN A 71 -0.17 -8.40 5.63
N GLU A 72 -0.34 -9.10 4.52
CA GLU A 72 0.16 -10.47 4.33
C GLU A 72 1.69 -10.52 4.40
N ALA A 73 2.38 -9.62 3.69
CA ALA A 73 3.84 -9.54 3.65
C ALA A 73 4.46 -9.11 4.99
N SER A 74 3.77 -8.30 5.79
CA SER A 74 4.27 -7.84 7.10
C SER A 74 4.18 -8.90 8.22
N GLY A 75 3.78 -10.14 7.89
CA GLY A 75 3.63 -11.22 8.87
C GLY A 75 2.37 -11.08 9.73
N GLY A 76 1.41 -10.27 9.28
CA GLY A 76 0.10 -10.14 9.90
C GLY A 76 -0.69 -11.43 9.77
N GLN A 77 -0.46 -12.39 10.67
CA GLN A 77 -1.41 -13.48 10.90
C GLN A 77 -2.78 -12.85 11.14
N SER A 78 -3.70 -13.07 10.22
CA SER A 78 -5.08 -12.64 10.38
C SER A 78 -5.67 -13.45 11.54
N VAL A 79 -5.70 -12.84 12.73
CA VAL A 79 -6.38 -13.38 13.90
C VAL A 79 -7.89 -13.29 13.65
N HIS A 80 -8.38 -14.19 12.80
CA HIS A 80 -9.79 -14.44 12.63
C HIS A 80 -10.30 -15.06 13.93
N SER A 81 -10.90 -14.24 14.77
CA SER A 81 -11.32 -14.59 16.13
C SER A 81 -12.39 -15.67 16.15
N GLN A 82 -11.99 -16.94 16.13
CA GLN A 82 -12.88 -18.05 16.47
C GLN A 82 -13.09 -18.11 17.99
N SER A 83 -14.26 -17.63 18.40
CA SER A 83 -15.08 -18.07 19.54
C SER A 83 -14.36 -18.49 20.84
N GLN A 84 -14.61 -17.73 21.90
CA GLN A 84 -14.25 -18.07 23.29
C GLN A 84 -14.73 -19.47 23.71
N SER A 85 -13.86 -20.25 24.34
CA SER A 85 -14.24 -21.22 25.38
C SER A 85 -13.13 -21.31 26.45
N HIS A 86 -13.53 -21.49 27.71
CA HIS A 86 -12.62 -21.55 28.88
C HIS A 86 -11.73 -22.80 28.85
N GLY A 87 -10.51 -22.74 29.41
CA GLY A 87 -9.75 -23.96 29.73
C GLY A 87 -8.31 -23.80 30.24
N THR A 88 -8.16 -23.55 31.55
CA THR A 88 -7.02 -23.90 32.44
C THR A 88 -5.56 -23.50 32.10
N SER A 89 -4.84 -23.10 33.15
CA SER A 89 -3.38 -22.92 33.16
C SER A 89 -2.64 -24.26 33.24
N SER A 90 -1.42 -24.33 32.67
CA SER A 90 -0.34 -25.18 33.18
C SER A 90 1.05 -24.65 32.78
N GLN A 91 1.90 -24.60 33.79
CA GLN A 91 3.29 -24.17 33.86
C GLN A 91 4.26 -25.01 33.03
N SER A 92 5.27 -24.37 32.43
CA SER A 92 6.61 -24.94 32.20
C SER A 92 7.65 -23.83 32.30
N GLN A 93 8.55 -23.94 33.28
CA GLN A 93 9.75 -23.13 33.44
C GLN A 93 10.98 -24.00 33.16
N GLU A 94 12.15 -23.36 33.12
CA GLU A 94 13.49 -23.95 32.86
C GLU A 94 13.74 -24.23 31.35
N GLN A 95 14.93 -23.97 30.81
CA GLN A 95 16.24 -23.90 31.47
C GLN A 95 17.15 -22.82 30.84
N PHE A 96 17.87 -22.06 31.67
CA PHE A 96 18.91 -21.11 31.25
C PHE A 96 20.29 -21.72 31.54
N VAL A 97 21.19 -21.72 30.55
CA VAL A 97 22.63 -21.97 30.74
C VAL A 97 23.41 -20.94 29.91
N GLU A 98 24.51 -20.46 30.49
CA GLU A 98 25.28 -19.27 30.13
C GLU A 98 26.56 -19.61 29.34
N GLU A 99 27.41 -18.61 29.05
CA GLU A 99 28.64 -18.65 28.20
C GLU A 99 28.38 -18.75 26.67
N VAL A 100 29.11 -18.12 25.72
CA VAL A 100 30.32 -17.25 25.68
C VAL A 100 30.35 -16.58 24.27
N SER A 101 30.89 -15.40 23.94
CA SER A 101 31.49 -14.25 24.67
C SER A 101 31.54 -12.99 23.74
N GLN A 102 32.04 -11.85 24.27
CA GLN A 102 32.69 -10.73 23.56
C GLN A 102 32.04 -10.06 22.32
N GLN A 103 31.43 -8.90 22.58
CA GLN A 103 31.86 -7.58 22.07
C GLN A 103 32.19 -7.38 20.58
N THR A 104 31.30 -6.66 19.88
CA THR A 104 31.71 -5.66 18.88
C THR A 104 30.88 -4.39 19.04
N VAL A 105 31.53 -3.24 19.20
CA VAL A 105 30.87 -1.93 19.36
C VAL A 105 30.41 -1.39 18.01
N LEU A 106 29.28 -0.66 18.02
CA LEU A 106 28.70 0.01 16.87
C LEU A 106 29.69 0.98 16.21
N GLY A 107 30.15 0.64 15.01
CA GLY A 107 30.98 1.50 14.16
C GLY A 107 30.30 1.76 12.82
N ASN A 108 29.75 2.97 12.66
CA ASN A 108 29.67 3.73 11.40
C ASN A 108 29.06 5.11 11.69
N GLY A 109 29.75 5.88 12.53
CA GLY A 109 29.54 7.33 12.63
C GLY A 109 30.18 8.01 11.42
N LEU A 110 29.42 8.86 10.73
CA LEU A 110 29.92 9.68 9.63
C LEU A 110 30.94 10.70 10.14
N ALA A 111 32.07 10.83 9.45
CA ALA A 111 32.96 11.98 9.55
C ALA A 111 33.40 12.39 8.13
N TYR A 112 33.35 13.68 7.86
CA TYR A 112 33.73 14.30 6.58
C TYR A 112 35.06 15.07 6.76
N GLU A 113 35.66 15.46 5.63
CA GLU A 113 36.81 16.39 5.49
C GLU A 113 38.19 15.79 5.90
N SER A 114 39.30 16.04 5.18
CA SER A 114 39.55 16.74 3.89
C SER A 114 40.48 15.92 2.99
#